data_AF-A0A382XAV8-F1
#
_entry.id   AF-A0A382XAV8-F1
#
_cell.length_a   1.000
_cell.length_b   1.000
_cell.length_c   1.000
_cell.angle_alpha   90.00
_cell.angle_beta   90.00
_cell.angle_gamma   90.00
#
_symmetry.space_group_name_H-M   'P 1'
#
loop_
_entity.id
_entity.type
_entity.pdbx_description
1 polymer ?
#
loop_
_entity_poly.entity_id
_entity_poly.type
_entity_poly.pdbx_seq_one_letter_code
_entity_poly.pdbx_strand_id
1 'polypeptide(L)'
;DESMPSGMSVAGRAKGTMALSDAMKEGHELGSTVASDLGYEVADQEVTSTPAVAYNIVANWGVPSGKNRAWVDFQNDVTAKDVRLANQEGFKSVEHVKRYTTLGMATDQGKTANVLGIGIMAENMGQTMEETGTTIFRPPYSPVAVGAFAGRRRGMEFYPTRYTPSHKWSEEQGAVFVEVGMWYRSQWFPQPGETHWRQSVDREVIQTRSSVGICDVTTLGKIDIKGSDVSEFLNKVYVNAFAKLPVGKTRYGLMLREDSMAMDDGTTARLA
;
A
#
# COMPACT_ATOMS: atom_id res chain seq x y z
N ASP A 1 -13.02 -13.94 -19.31
CA ASP A 1 -13.85 -12.77 -18.97
C ASP A 1 -13.51 -11.70 -20.00
N GLU A 2 -14.32 -11.61 -21.05
CA GLU A 2 -14.07 -10.75 -22.22
C GLU A 2 -14.65 -9.34 -22.04
N SER A 3 -15.32 -9.07 -20.91
CA SER A 3 -15.91 -7.76 -20.68
C SER A 3 -14.83 -6.74 -20.30
N MET A 4 -14.80 -5.65 -21.06
CA MET A 4 -14.07 -4.44 -20.72
C MET A 4 -14.45 -3.96 -19.31
N PRO A 5 -13.49 -3.52 -18.47
CA PRO A 5 -13.81 -3.01 -17.15
C PRO A 5 -14.82 -1.85 -17.22
N SER A 6 -15.73 -1.82 -16.25
CA SER A 6 -16.76 -0.78 -16.16
C SER A 6 -16.14 0.62 -16.19
N GLY A 7 -16.71 1.51 -17.03
CA GLY A 7 -16.25 2.89 -17.17
C GLY A 7 -14.96 3.07 -17.99
N MET A 8 -14.47 2.01 -18.65
CA MET A 8 -13.33 2.10 -19.57
C MET A 8 -13.79 1.95 -21.02
N SER A 9 -13.05 2.59 -21.92
CA SER A 9 -13.17 2.45 -23.37
C SER A 9 -11.77 2.30 -23.96
N VAL A 10 -11.60 1.43 -24.96
CA VAL A 10 -10.31 1.18 -25.62
C VAL A 10 -10.44 1.52 -27.10
N ALA A 11 -9.51 2.31 -27.61
CA ALA A 11 -9.48 2.79 -28.99
C ALA A 11 -8.11 2.52 -29.64
N GLY A 12 -8.09 2.43 -30.98
CA GLY A 12 -6.87 2.37 -31.75
C GLY A 12 -6.09 1.06 -31.55
N ARG A 13 -4.75 1.15 -31.59
CA ARG A 13 -3.89 -0.04 -31.55
C ARG A 13 -4.02 -0.88 -30.28
N ALA A 14 -4.41 -0.27 -29.16
CA ALA A 14 -4.68 -1.01 -27.94
C ALA A 14 -5.89 -1.98 -28.07
N LYS A 15 -6.85 -1.66 -28.95
CA LYS A 15 -7.96 -2.55 -29.32
C LYS A 15 -7.62 -3.50 -30.48
N GLY A 16 -6.47 -3.30 -31.13
CA GLY A 16 -6.06 -4.04 -32.33
C GLY A 16 -6.31 -3.31 -33.66
N THR A 17 -6.80 -2.05 -33.64
CA THR A 17 -6.97 -1.25 -34.86
C THR A 17 -5.60 -0.76 -35.37
N MET A 18 -5.10 -1.38 -36.44
CA MET A 18 -3.72 -1.14 -36.92
C MET A 18 -3.58 0.06 -37.87
N ALA A 19 -4.58 0.31 -38.72
CA ALA A 19 -4.59 1.42 -39.65
C ALA A 19 -4.85 2.75 -38.92
N LEU A 20 -4.00 3.75 -39.17
CA LEU A 20 -4.09 5.05 -38.49
C LEU A 20 -5.41 5.77 -38.77
N SER A 21 -5.88 5.73 -40.02
CA SER A 21 -7.16 6.34 -40.43
C SER A 21 -8.34 5.82 -39.60
N ASP A 22 -8.33 4.53 -39.29
CA ASP A 22 -9.43 3.87 -38.56
C ASP A 22 -9.29 4.12 -37.06
N ALA A 23 -8.06 4.10 -36.53
CA ALA A 23 -7.79 4.45 -35.14
C ALA A 23 -8.18 5.90 -34.80
N MET A 24 -8.01 6.84 -35.75
CA MET A 24 -8.42 8.25 -35.57
C MET A 24 -9.94 8.41 -35.53
N LYS A 25 -10.67 7.73 -36.43
CA LYS A 25 -12.14 7.69 -36.43
C LYS A 25 -12.66 7.10 -35.14
N GLU A 26 -12.14 5.94 -34.77
CA GLU A 26 -12.53 5.25 -33.55
C GLU A 26 -12.26 6.09 -32.30
N GLY A 27 -11.09 6.73 -32.21
CA GLY A 27 -10.77 7.60 -31.07
C GLY A 27 -11.68 8.82 -30.98
N HIS A 28 -12.03 9.43 -32.12
CA HIS A 28 -12.98 10.53 -32.18
C HIS A 28 -14.38 10.09 -31.74
N GLU A 29 -14.91 9.01 -32.33
CA GLU A 29 -16.25 8.49 -32.04
C GLU A 29 -16.39 8.08 -30.57
N LEU A 30 -15.44 7.28 -30.06
CA LEU A 30 -15.47 6.85 -28.66
C LEU A 30 -15.28 8.03 -27.69
N GLY A 31 -14.42 9.00 -28.02
CA GLY A 31 -14.27 10.22 -27.22
C GLY A 31 -15.56 11.03 -27.14
N SER A 32 -16.25 11.19 -28.27
CA SER A 32 -17.56 11.84 -28.35
C SER A 32 -18.63 11.09 -27.55
N THR A 33 -18.68 9.76 -27.64
CA THR A 33 -19.60 8.95 -26.82
C THR A 33 -19.32 9.13 -25.33
N VAL A 34 -18.06 9.02 -24.90
CA VAL A 34 -17.69 9.20 -23.48
C VAL A 34 -18.05 10.60 -22.98
N ALA A 35 -17.83 11.65 -23.78
CA ALA A 35 -18.21 13.01 -23.42
C ALA A 35 -19.74 13.16 -23.24
N SER A 36 -20.52 12.59 -24.17
CA SER A 36 -21.98 12.56 -24.09
C SER A 36 -22.48 11.80 -22.87
N ASP A 37 -21.89 10.63 -22.57
CA ASP A 37 -22.27 9.79 -21.42
C ASP A 37 -21.98 10.50 -20.09
N LEU A 38 -20.97 11.39 -20.07
CA LEU A 38 -20.65 12.26 -18.95
C LEU A 38 -21.54 13.54 -18.88
N GLY A 39 -22.47 13.72 -19.83
CA GLY A 39 -23.39 14.84 -19.89
C GLY A 39 -22.82 16.13 -20.47
N TYR A 40 -21.69 16.05 -21.17
CA TYR A 40 -21.12 17.20 -21.89
C TYR A 40 -21.72 17.31 -23.30
N GLU A 41 -21.90 18.53 -23.78
CA GLU A 41 -22.25 18.76 -25.19
C GLU A 41 -21.09 18.32 -26.09
N VAL A 42 -21.40 17.46 -27.05
CA VAL A 42 -20.44 17.00 -28.06
C VAL A 42 -20.45 17.98 -29.22
N ALA A 43 -19.30 18.55 -29.55
CA ALA A 43 -19.16 19.41 -30.72
C ALA A 43 -19.27 18.57 -32.00
N ASP A 44 -20.03 19.06 -32.97
CA ASP A 44 -20.09 18.48 -34.33
C ASP A 44 -18.82 18.85 -35.09
N GLN A 45 -17.78 18.02 -34.96
CA GLN A 45 -16.49 18.19 -35.61
C GLN A 45 -16.22 17.01 -36.53
N GLU A 46 -15.75 17.30 -37.74
CA GLU A 46 -15.31 16.25 -38.66
C GLU A 46 -14.08 15.52 -38.11
N VAL A 47 -14.08 14.20 -38.24
CA VAL A 47 -12.91 13.38 -37.93
C VAL A 47 -11.74 13.79 -38.83
N THR A 48 -10.59 14.06 -38.22
CA THR A 48 -9.36 14.28 -38.99
C THR A 48 -9.02 13.05 -39.84
N SER A 49 -8.73 13.28 -41.13
CA SER A 49 -8.45 12.20 -42.09
C SER A 49 -6.96 12.09 -42.40
N THR A 50 -6.54 10.89 -42.77
CA THR A 50 -5.20 10.58 -43.28
C THR A 50 -5.32 9.48 -44.35
N PRO A 51 -4.42 9.41 -45.34
CA PRO A 51 -4.46 8.35 -46.34
C PRO A 51 -4.44 6.97 -45.68
N ALA A 52 -5.32 6.08 -46.15
CA ALA A 52 -5.33 4.70 -45.71
C ALA A 52 -4.09 3.98 -46.24
N VAL A 53 -3.36 3.32 -45.34
CA VAL A 53 -2.22 2.46 -45.69
C VAL A 53 -2.67 1.02 -45.55
N ALA A 54 -2.72 0.29 -46.66
CA ALA A 54 -2.99 -1.14 -46.65
C ALA A 54 -1.87 -1.87 -45.91
N TYR A 55 -2.23 -2.85 -45.10
CA TYR A 55 -1.29 -3.68 -44.36
C TYR A 55 -1.68 -5.14 -44.44
N ASN A 56 -0.69 -6.01 -44.27
CA ASN A 56 -0.88 -7.44 -44.10
C ASN A 56 0.07 -7.92 -43.01
N ILE A 57 -0.38 -8.83 -42.14
CA ILE A 57 0.40 -9.36 -41.02
C ILE A 57 0.41 -10.87 -41.14
N VAL A 58 1.60 -11.45 -41.04
CA VAL A 58 1.80 -12.90 -40.97
C VAL A 58 2.44 -13.21 -39.64
N ALA A 59 1.85 -14.14 -38.88
CA ALA A 59 2.43 -14.62 -37.64
C ALA A 59 3.72 -15.40 -37.93
N ASN A 60 4.81 -14.99 -37.28
CA ASN A 60 6.09 -15.67 -37.34
C ASN A 60 6.78 -15.52 -35.98
N TRP A 61 6.80 -16.59 -35.19
CA TRP A 61 7.28 -16.57 -33.81
C TRP A 61 8.77 -16.90 -33.67
N GLY A 62 9.43 -17.22 -34.77
CA GLY A 62 10.86 -17.45 -34.79
C GLY A 62 11.34 -18.08 -36.10
N VAL A 63 12.63 -17.94 -36.35
CA VAL A 63 13.30 -18.59 -37.48
C VAL A 63 14.33 -19.60 -36.95
N PRO A 64 14.63 -20.68 -37.69
CA PRO A 64 15.71 -21.59 -37.33
C PRO A 64 17.04 -20.83 -37.17
N SER A 65 17.63 -20.86 -35.97
CA SER A 65 18.90 -20.17 -35.69
C SER A 65 20.13 -21.07 -35.78
N GLY A 66 19.95 -22.36 -36.03
CA GLY A 66 21.05 -23.33 -36.09
C GLY A 66 21.84 -23.37 -34.78
N LYS A 67 23.14 -23.08 -34.85
CA LYS A 67 24.03 -23.00 -33.66
C LYS A 67 23.99 -21.64 -32.95
N ASN A 68 23.34 -20.63 -33.54
CA ASN A 68 23.26 -19.29 -32.97
C ASN A 68 22.12 -19.21 -31.95
N ARG A 69 22.23 -18.25 -31.02
CA ARG A 69 21.17 -17.97 -30.04
C ARG A 69 20.03 -17.21 -30.72
N ALA A 70 18.81 -17.74 -30.61
CA ALA A 70 17.58 -17.03 -30.92
C ALA A 70 17.01 -16.44 -29.64
N TRP A 71 17.25 -15.15 -29.40
CA TRP A 71 16.82 -14.46 -28.18
C TRP A 71 15.31 -14.18 -28.19
N VAL A 72 14.68 -14.41 -27.04
CA VAL A 72 13.25 -14.15 -26.79
C VAL A 72 13.10 -13.08 -25.73
N ASP A 73 13.85 -13.18 -24.64
CA ASP A 73 13.98 -12.15 -23.60
C ASP A 73 15.44 -11.72 -23.50
N PHE A 74 15.72 -10.48 -23.87
CA PHE A 74 17.08 -9.96 -23.87
C PHE A 74 17.61 -9.65 -22.48
N GLN A 75 16.74 -9.28 -21.53
CA GLN A 75 17.20 -8.82 -20.22
C GLN A 75 17.52 -10.00 -19.30
N ASN A 76 16.77 -11.10 -19.44
CA ASN A 76 17.00 -12.33 -18.69
C ASN A 76 17.73 -13.41 -19.51
N ASP A 77 18.29 -13.05 -20.67
CA ASP A 77 19.02 -13.97 -21.54
C ASP A 77 18.24 -15.25 -21.94
N VAL A 78 16.91 -15.15 -22.08
CA VAL A 78 16.07 -16.30 -22.46
C VAL A 78 16.06 -16.47 -23.98
N THR A 79 16.31 -17.69 -24.43
CA THR A 79 16.30 -18.05 -25.85
C THR A 79 15.14 -18.98 -26.21
N ALA A 80 14.87 -19.12 -27.51
CA ALA A 80 13.87 -20.07 -28.02
C ALA A 80 14.23 -21.53 -27.64
N LYS A 81 15.52 -21.83 -27.46
CA LYS A 81 15.98 -23.14 -26.97
C LYS A 81 15.49 -23.40 -25.55
N ASP A 82 15.51 -22.39 -24.67
CA ASP A 82 15.11 -22.54 -23.27
C ASP A 82 13.60 -22.77 -23.15
N VAL A 83 12.80 -22.07 -23.98
CA VAL A 83 11.34 -22.30 -24.08
C VAL A 83 11.02 -23.71 -24.60
N ARG A 84 11.77 -24.19 -25.61
CA ARG A 84 11.64 -25.56 -26.13
C ARG A 84 12.03 -26.61 -25.09
N LEU A 85 13.12 -26.37 -24.36
CA LEU A 85 13.59 -27.24 -23.28
C LEU A 85 12.54 -27.34 -22.17
N ALA A 86 11.97 -26.20 -21.74
CA ALA A 86 10.89 -26.21 -20.75
C ALA A 86 9.70 -27.08 -21.20
N ASN A 87 9.31 -26.99 -22.47
CA ASN A 87 8.25 -27.84 -23.03
C ASN A 87 8.62 -29.34 -23.05
N GLN A 88 9.90 -29.68 -23.33
CA GLN A 88 10.42 -31.04 -23.31
C GLN A 88 10.46 -31.64 -21.90
N GLU A 89 10.72 -30.82 -20.89
CA GLU A 89 10.72 -31.20 -19.47
C GLU A 89 9.31 -31.25 -18.86
N GLY A 90 8.27 -30.98 -19.65
CA GLY A 90 6.87 -31.15 -19.25
C GLY A 90 6.18 -29.87 -18.77
N PHE A 91 6.84 -28.71 -18.81
CA PHE A 91 6.19 -27.43 -18.49
C PHE A 91 5.29 -26.98 -19.66
N LYS A 92 3.96 -27.09 -19.48
CA LYS A 92 2.95 -26.71 -20.49
C LYS A 92 2.25 -25.38 -20.21
N SER A 93 2.03 -25.06 -18.94
CA SER A 93 1.42 -23.79 -18.53
C SER A 93 2.38 -22.62 -18.77
N VAL A 94 1.86 -21.52 -19.32
CA VAL A 94 2.61 -20.25 -19.48
C VAL A 94 3.21 -19.76 -18.16
N GLU A 95 2.53 -19.99 -17.04
CA GLU A 95 3.01 -19.61 -15.71
C GLU A 95 4.18 -20.49 -15.25
N HIS A 96 4.23 -21.77 -15.67
CA HIS A 96 5.35 -22.66 -15.39
C HIS A 96 6.56 -22.33 -16.25
N VAL A 97 6.38 -22.16 -17.56
CA VAL A 97 7.48 -21.79 -18.47
C VAL A 97 8.10 -20.46 -18.02
N LYS A 98 7.28 -19.45 -17.69
CA LYS A 98 7.74 -18.18 -17.11
C LYS A 98 8.64 -18.37 -15.88
N ARG A 99 8.23 -19.19 -14.91
CA ARG A 99 9.01 -19.41 -13.67
C ARG A 99 10.26 -20.25 -13.89
N TYR A 100 10.21 -21.19 -14.83
CA TYR A 100 11.33 -22.07 -15.14
C TYR A 100 12.41 -21.33 -15.93
N THR A 101 12.03 -20.58 -16.97
CA THR A 101 12.97 -19.88 -17.86
C THR A 101 13.27 -18.45 -17.43
N THR A 102 12.52 -17.89 -16.48
CA THR A 102 12.52 -16.45 -16.12
C THR A 102 12.01 -15.49 -17.21
N LEU A 103 11.34 -16.03 -18.25
CA LEU A 103 10.77 -15.25 -19.35
C LEU A 103 9.82 -14.15 -18.85
N GLY A 104 10.07 -12.90 -19.23
CA GLY A 104 9.21 -11.77 -18.94
C GLY A 104 9.20 -11.33 -17.49
N MET A 105 10.17 -11.79 -16.68
CA MET A 105 10.30 -11.44 -15.27
C MET A 105 11.26 -10.26 -15.03
N ALA A 106 11.83 -9.70 -16.10
CA ALA A 106 12.79 -8.61 -16.03
C ALA A 106 12.12 -7.25 -15.74
N THR A 107 12.91 -6.17 -15.75
CA THR A 107 12.40 -4.82 -15.41
C THR A 107 11.42 -4.26 -16.43
N ASP A 108 11.46 -4.76 -17.66
CA ASP A 108 10.50 -4.41 -18.72
C ASP A 108 9.17 -5.17 -18.58
N GLN A 109 9.09 -6.18 -17.69
CA GLN A 109 7.96 -7.08 -17.49
C GLN A 109 7.53 -7.81 -18.78
N GLY A 110 8.51 -8.13 -19.65
CA GLY A 110 8.27 -8.91 -20.86
C GLY A 110 7.47 -8.19 -21.95
N LYS A 111 7.50 -6.85 -21.96
CA LYS A 111 6.83 -6.03 -22.99
C LYS A 111 7.25 -6.39 -24.42
N THR A 112 8.48 -6.85 -24.61
CA THR A 112 9.00 -7.32 -25.90
C THR A 112 9.06 -8.85 -26.00
N ALA A 113 9.10 -9.55 -24.87
CA ALA A 113 9.38 -10.99 -24.80
C ALA A 113 8.14 -11.88 -24.71
N ASN A 114 7.09 -11.45 -24.00
CA ASN A 114 5.98 -12.34 -23.63
C ASN A 114 5.20 -12.85 -24.84
N VAL A 115 4.87 -11.96 -25.79
CA VAL A 115 4.12 -12.33 -27.01
C VAL A 115 4.94 -13.32 -27.85
N LEU A 116 6.24 -13.09 -28.00
CA LEU A 116 7.14 -14.01 -28.72
C LEU A 116 7.24 -15.37 -28.00
N GLY A 117 7.42 -15.36 -26.68
CA GLY A 117 7.52 -16.58 -25.89
C GLY A 117 6.24 -17.41 -25.92
N ILE A 118 5.07 -16.77 -25.81
CA ILE A 118 3.75 -17.43 -25.95
C ILE A 118 3.60 -17.99 -27.36
N GLY A 119 4.02 -17.26 -28.39
CA GLY A 119 4.01 -17.76 -29.77
C GLY A 119 4.85 -19.03 -29.95
N ILE A 120 6.06 -19.06 -29.40
CA ILE A 120 6.93 -20.25 -29.42
C ILE A 120 6.32 -21.41 -28.60
N MET A 121 5.68 -21.10 -27.47
CA MET A 121 4.97 -22.11 -26.67
C MET A 121 3.80 -22.72 -27.46
N ALA A 122 3.02 -21.89 -28.14
CA ALA A 122 1.90 -22.31 -28.97
C ALA A 122 2.38 -23.23 -30.11
N GLU A 123 3.46 -22.87 -30.82
CA GLU A 123 4.09 -23.73 -31.83
C GLU A 123 4.58 -25.06 -31.25
N ASN A 124 5.20 -25.05 -30.06
CA ASN A 124 5.72 -26.25 -29.40
C ASN A 124 4.61 -27.22 -28.95
N MET A 125 3.38 -26.73 -28.74
CA MET A 125 2.23 -27.51 -28.31
C MET A 125 1.25 -27.81 -29.46
N GLY A 126 1.42 -27.20 -30.63
CA GLY A 126 0.48 -27.31 -31.74
C GLY A 126 -0.87 -26.64 -31.46
N GLN A 127 -0.85 -25.55 -30.69
CA GLN A 127 -2.03 -24.82 -30.22
C GLN A 127 -2.05 -23.39 -30.77
N THR A 128 -3.17 -22.69 -30.62
CA THR A 128 -3.21 -21.24 -30.88
C THR A 128 -2.67 -20.45 -29.68
N MET A 129 -2.41 -19.14 -29.87
CA MET A 129 -2.00 -18.27 -28.76
C MET A 129 -3.12 -18.08 -27.74
N GLU A 130 -4.37 -18.05 -28.20
CA GLU A 130 -5.56 -17.94 -27.36
C GLU A 130 -5.71 -19.16 -26.44
N GLU A 131 -5.46 -20.37 -26.96
CA GLU A 131 -5.46 -21.61 -26.17
C GLU A 131 -4.31 -21.68 -25.16
N THR A 132 -3.13 -21.17 -25.55
CA THR A 132 -1.95 -21.10 -24.68
C THR A 132 -2.15 -20.12 -23.53
N GLY A 133 -2.88 -19.04 -23.78
CA GLY A 133 -3.19 -17.99 -22.81
C GLY A 133 -2.02 -17.04 -22.54
N THR A 134 -2.30 -16.01 -21.76
CA THR A 134 -1.31 -15.02 -21.31
C THR A 134 -1.04 -15.17 -19.82
N THR A 135 0.08 -14.60 -19.35
CA THR A 135 0.33 -14.48 -17.91
C THR A 135 -0.47 -13.34 -17.31
N ILE A 136 -0.70 -13.39 -16.00
CA ILE A 136 -1.41 -12.33 -15.28
C ILE A 136 -0.65 -10.98 -15.37
N PHE A 137 -1.32 -9.95 -15.87
CA PHE A 137 -0.85 -8.56 -15.84
C PHE A 137 -1.06 -7.96 -14.43
N ARG A 138 -0.06 -7.24 -13.91
CA ARG A 138 -0.10 -6.66 -12.56
C ARG A 138 0.40 -5.21 -12.57
N PRO A 139 -0.15 -4.34 -11.71
CA PRO A 139 0.46 -3.04 -11.45
C PRO A 139 1.80 -3.22 -10.69
N PRO A 140 2.72 -2.24 -10.81
CA PRO A 140 2.65 -1.08 -11.69
C PRO A 140 3.04 -1.43 -13.14
N TYR A 141 2.47 -0.73 -14.13
CA TYR A 141 2.76 -0.96 -15.57
C TYR A 141 4.26 -0.81 -15.91
N SER A 142 4.90 0.18 -15.27
CA SER A 142 6.35 0.40 -15.28
C SER A 142 6.82 0.61 -13.83
N PRO A 143 8.08 0.28 -13.49
CA PRO A 143 8.59 0.47 -12.15
C PRO A 143 8.39 1.92 -11.65
N VAL A 144 7.92 2.05 -10.41
CA VAL A 144 7.74 3.32 -9.70
C VAL A 144 8.68 3.33 -8.50
N ALA A 145 9.41 4.43 -8.30
CA ALA A 145 10.31 4.56 -7.16
C ALA A 145 9.53 4.45 -5.84
N VAL A 146 10.04 3.65 -4.89
CA VAL A 146 9.36 3.41 -3.59
C VAL A 146 9.05 4.72 -2.85
N GLY A 147 9.94 5.71 -2.94
CA GLY A 147 9.74 7.03 -2.33
C GLY A 147 8.55 7.82 -2.88
N ALA A 148 8.11 7.55 -4.11
CA ALA A 148 6.91 8.18 -4.67
C ALA A 148 5.64 7.66 -3.98
N PHE A 149 5.57 6.37 -3.62
CA PHE A 149 4.46 5.80 -2.86
C PHE A 149 4.38 6.36 -1.43
N ALA A 150 5.53 6.63 -0.80
CA ALA A 150 5.57 7.23 0.53
C ALA A 150 5.02 8.67 0.54
N GLY A 151 5.13 9.39 -0.57
CA GLY A 151 4.71 10.78 -0.69
C GLY A 151 5.42 11.67 0.35
N ARG A 152 4.63 12.43 1.12
CA ARG A 152 5.15 13.30 2.20
C ARG A 152 5.29 12.60 3.55
N ARG A 153 4.95 11.31 3.66
CA ARG A 153 5.06 10.56 4.93
C ARG A 153 6.52 10.20 5.20
N ARG A 154 7.31 11.15 5.70
CA ARG A 154 8.74 10.98 6.03
C ARG A 154 9.11 11.79 7.27
N GLY A 155 10.15 11.36 8.00
CA GLY A 155 10.59 12.03 9.22
C GLY A 155 9.46 12.15 10.25
N MET A 156 9.33 13.31 10.89
CA MET A 156 8.25 13.59 11.87
C MET A 156 6.86 13.71 11.23
N GLU A 157 6.76 13.77 9.89
CA GLU A 157 5.49 13.76 9.15
C GLU A 157 5.06 12.34 8.74
N PHE A 158 5.82 11.30 9.12
CA PHE A 158 5.45 9.92 8.85
C PHE A 158 4.12 9.55 9.52
N TYR A 159 3.93 9.99 10.77
CA TYR A 159 2.67 9.96 11.52
C TYR A 159 2.45 11.29 12.25
N PRO A 160 1.19 11.62 12.62
CA PRO A 160 0.93 12.81 13.41
C PRO A 160 1.69 12.79 14.74
N THR A 161 2.47 13.84 15.00
CA THR A 161 3.13 14.05 16.29
C THR A 161 2.24 14.94 17.16
N ARG A 162 1.81 14.44 18.32
CA ARG A 162 0.97 15.17 19.28
C ARG A 162 1.82 15.74 20.41
N TYR A 163 1.70 17.04 20.64
CA TYR A 163 2.36 17.76 21.71
C TYR A 163 1.39 18.13 22.82
N THR A 164 1.82 18.01 24.08
CA THR A 164 1.02 18.46 25.23
C THR A 164 1.06 19.99 25.35
N PRO A 165 0.12 20.62 26.09
CA PRO A 165 0.19 22.06 26.37
C PRO A 165 1.50 22.49 27.07
N SER A 166 2.17 21.59 27.79
CA SER A 166 3.45 21.87 28.46
C SER A 166 4.68 21.63 27.58
N HIS A 167 4.50 21.23 26.31
CA HIS A 167 5.61 20.81 25.45
C HIS A 167 6.65 21.93 25.27
N LYS A 168 6.20 23.15 24.93
CA LYS A 168 7.09 24.31 24.78
C LYS A 168 7.92 24.59 26.04
N TRP A 169 7.28 24.56 27.21
CA TRP A 169 8.00 24.73 28.46
C TRP A 169 9.01 23.61 28.69
N SER A 170 8.64 22.37 28.36
CA SER A 170 9.53 21.21 28.50
C SER A 170 10.77 21.34 27.60
N GLU A 171 10.60 21.79 26.35
CA GLU A 171 11.70 22.08 25.44
C GLU A 171 12.63 23.18 25.99
N GLU A 172 12.06 24.26 26.52
CA GLU A 172 12.80 25.37 27.14
C GLU A 172 13.62 24.92 28.38
N GLN A 173 13.14 23.89 29.09
CA GLN A 173 13.89 23.26 30.20
C GLN A 173 14.90 22.19 29.73
N GLY A 174 15.05 21.97 28.42
CA GLY A 174 15.96 20.99 27.87
C GLY A 174 15.52 19.54 28.06
N ALA A 175 14.21 19.29 28.17
CA ALA A 175 13.68 17.93 28.32
C ALA A 175 14.17 17.00 27.20
N VAL A 176 14.47 15.75 27.58
CA VAL A 176 14.59 14.66 26.61
C VAL A 176 13.22 14.06 26.39
N PHE A 177 12.85 13.80 25.14
CA PHE A 177 11.52 13.34 24.77
C PHE A 177 11.50 11.89 24.30
N VAL A 178 10.33 11.25 24.43
CA VAL A 178 10.04 9.89 24.00
C VAL A 178 8.71 9.83 23.25
N GLU A 179 8.63 8.97 22.23
CA GLU A 179 7.40 8.65 21.52
C GLU A 179 6.58 7.61 22.31
N VAL A 180 5.37 7.98 22.71
CA VAL A 180 4.40 7.11 23.38
C VAL A 180 3.12 7.07 22.54
N GLY A 181 3.05 6.08 21.63
CA GLY A 181 2.08 6.11 20.54
C GLY A 181 2.33 7.33 19.66
N MET A 182 1.32 8.17 19.47
CA MET A 182 1.45 9.44 18.73
C MET A 182 1.86 10.63 19.60
N TRP A 183 2.02 10.46 20.91
CA TRP A 183 2.40 11.55 21.81
C TRP A 183 3.91 11.66 21.95
N TYR A 184 4.42 12.90 21.89
CA TYR A 184 5.83 13.19 22.18
C TYR A 184 5.94 13.76 23.59
N ARG A 185 6.34 12.90 24.53
CA ARG A 185 6.31 13.17 25.99
C ARG A 185 7.69 13.44 26.52
N SER A 186 7.81 14.34 27.50
CA SER A 186 9.05 14.49 28.27
C SER A 186 9.33 13.20 29.04
N GLN A 187 10.55 12.71 28.92
CA GLN A 187 11.05 11.49 29.56
C GLN A 187 11.86 11.81 30.81
N TRP A 188 12.74 12.83 30.75
CA TRP A 188 13.46 13.40 31.90
C TRP A 188 14.01 14.80 31.55
N PHE A 189 14.48 15.53 32.56
CA PHE A 189 15.00 16.90 32.47
C PHE A 189 16.45 16.96 32.99
N PRO A 190 17.45 16.93 32.08
CA PRO A 190 18.86 16.95 32.47
C PRO A 190 19.28 18.30 33.05
N GLN A 191 20.20 18.27 34.02
CA GLN A 191 20.88 19.45 34.57
C GLN A 191 22.35 19.50 34.14
N PRO A 192 23.00 20.68 34.13
CA PRO A 192 24.41 20.80 33.83
C PRO A 192 25.29 19.87 34.68
N GLY A 193 26.16 19.12 34.02
CA GLY A 193 27.04 18.14 34.68
C GLY A 193 26.48 16.72 34.73
N GLU A 194 25.21 16.50 34.42
CA GLU A 194 24.64 15.17 34.23
C GLU A 194 24.97 14.66 32.82
N THR A 195 25.74 13.58 32.75
CA THR A 195 26.24 13.00 31.49
C THR A 195 25.50 11.73 31.09
N HIS A 196 24.68 11.18 31.97
CA HIS A 196 23.91 9.95 31.74
C HIS A 196 22.47 10.11 32.25
N TRP A 197 21.47 9.67 31.47
CA TRP A 197 20.03 9.80 31.77
C TRP A 197 19.66 9.41 33.21
N ARG A 198 20.27 8.31 33.69
CA ARG A 198 20.05 7.77 35.04
C ARG A 198 20.37 8.76 36.15
N GLN A 199 21.36 9.64 35.99
CA GLN A 199 21.68 10.68 36.98
C GLN A 199 20.50 11.66 37.14
N SER A 200 19.94 12.11 36.01
CA SER A 200 18.76 12.98 35.98
C SER A 200 17.56 12.31 36.63
N VAL A 201 17.28 11.05 36.26
CA VAL A 201 16.14 10.30 36.80
C VAL A 201 16.32 10.00 38.30
N ASP A 202 17.52 9.61 38.76
CA ASP A 202 17.77 9.36 40.18
C ASP A 202 17.60 10.66 40.99
N ARG A 203 18.12 11.79 40.51
CA ARG A 203 17.89 13.12 41.12
C ARG A 203 16.41 13.45 41.18
N GLU A 204 15.68 13.34 40.07
CA GLU A 204 14.25 13.65 39.97
C GLU A 204 13.43 12.79 40.95
N VAL A 205 13.72 11.50 41.05
CA VAL A 205 13.05 10.57 41.98
C VAL A 205 13.36 10.94 43.42
N ILE A 206 14.64 11.18 43.76
CA ILE A 206 15.05 11.56 45.13
C ILE A 206 14.40 12.90 45.51
N GLN A 207 14.41 13.89 44.62
CA GLN A 207 13.81 15.21 44.84
C GLN A 207 12.30 15.10 45.04
N THR A 208 11.60 14.34 44.20
CA THR A 208 10.15 14.12 44.30
C THR A 208 9.78 13.47 45.63
N ARG A 209 10.57 12.47 46.07
CA ARG A 209 10.33 11.78 47.36
C ARG A 209 10.69 12.62 48.58
N SER A 210 11.68 13.48 48.45
CA SER A 210 12.16 14.32 49.55
C SER A 210 11.37 15.63 49.67
N SER A 211 10.65 16.03 48.62
CA SER A 211 9.91 17.29 48.55
C SER A 211 8.70 17.17 47.60
N VAL A 212 8.79 17.73 46.39
CA VAL A 212 7.70 17.78 45.41
C VAL A 212 8.25 17.58 44.00
N GLY A 213 7.50 16.85 43.17
CA GLY A 213 7.74 16.69 41.74
C GLY A 213 6.47 17.00 40.96
N ILE A 214 6.64 17.49 39.73
CA ILE A 214 5.55 17.77 38.80
C ILE A 214 5.74 16.88 37.57
N CYS A 215 4.67 16.22 37.13
CA CYS A 215 4.67 15.36 35.95
C CYS A 215 3.51 15.73 35.03
N ASP A 216 3.79 15.91 33.73
CA ASP A 216 2.74 16.09 32.74
C ASP A 216 2.08 14.74 32.39
N VAL A 217 0.87 14.56 32.91
CA VAL A 217 -0.01 13.40 32.68
C VAL A 217 -1.18 13.70 31.75
N THR A 218 -1.09 14.78 30.96
CA THR A 218 -2.13 15.22 30.02
C THR A 218 -2.49 14.11 29.03
N THR A 219 -1.52 13.29 28.64
CA THR A 219 -1.66 12.26 27.61
C THR A 219 -2.54 11.06 27.97
N LEU A 220 -2.89 10.87 29.25
CA LEU A 220 -3.77 9.76 29.66
C LEU A 220 -5.14 9.88 28.96
N GLY A 221 -5.73 8.75 28.56
CA GLY A 221 -7.12 8.71 28.09
C GLY A 221 -8.08 9.22 29.16
N LYS A 222 -9.09 10.01 28.76
CA LYS A 222 -10.08 10.59 29.68
C LYS A 222 -11.45 10.46 29.02
N ILE A 223 -12.38 9.83 29.72
CA ILE A 223 -13.75 9.61 29.24
C ILE A 223 -14.69 10.09 30.35
N ASP A 224 -15.59 11.02 30.00
CA ASP A 224 -16.67 11.47 30.87
C ASP A 224 -17.91 10.61 30.62
N ILE A 225 -18.39 9.90 31.64
CA ILE A 225 -19.47 8.91 31.54
C ILE A 225 -20.67 9.41 32.36
N LYS A 226 -21.84 9.54 31.72
CA LYS A 226 -23.06 10.09 32.32
C LYS A 226 -24.27 9.20 32.05
N GLY A 227 -25.11 9.04 33.06
CA GLY A 227 -26.35 8.25 32.99
C GLY A 227 -26.72 7.64 34.34
N SER A 228 -27.96 7.19 34.49
CA SER A 228 -28.43 6.51 35.71
C SER A 228 -27.69 5.19 35.98
N ASP A 229 -27.29 4.50 34.91
CA ASP A 229 -26.81 3.12 34.98
C ASP A 229 -25.28 2.99 34.95
N VAL A 230 -24.56 4.12 35.01
CA VAL A 230 -23.08 4.15 34.92
C VAL A 230 -22.44 3.28 36.00
N SER A 231 -23.00 3.29 37.21
CA SER A 231 -22.49 2.48 38.32
C SER A 231 -22.57 0.98 38.04
N GLU A 232 -23.64 0.52 37.38
CA GLU A 232 -23.80 -0.88 37.00
C GLU A 232 -22.95 -1.24 35.78
N PHE A 233 -22.86 -0.32 34.80
CA PHE A 233 -21.99 -0.49 33.63
C PHE A 233 -20.52 -0.68 34.05
N LEU A 234 -20.01 0.16 34.95
CA LEU A 234 -18.63 0.04 35.43
C LEU A 234 -18.32 -1.29 36.13
N ASN A 235 -19.31 -1.91 36.79
CA ASN A 235 -19.16 -3.26 37.36
C ASN A 235 -19.05 -4.37 36.29
N LYS A 236 -19.46 -4.11 35.05
CA LYS A 236 -19.30 -5.05 33.93
C LYS A 236 -17.95 -4.87 33.22
N VAL A 237 -17.41 -3.65 33.23
CA VAL A 237 -16.16 -3.29 32.56
C VAL A 237 -14.93 -3.59 33.42
N TYR A 238 -15.00 -3.27 34.71
CA TYR A 238 -13.88 -3.44 35.64
C TYR A 238 -14.01 -4.72 36.48
N VAL A 239 -12.87 -5.31 36.83
CA VAL A 239 -12.81 -6.50 37.72
C VAL A 239 -13.31 -6.19 39.12
N ASN A 240 -13.03 -4.98 39.62
CA ASN A 240 -13.40 -4.56 40.96
C ASN A 240 -14.70 -3.75 40.97
N ALA A 241 -15.45 -3.82 42.08
CA ALA A 241 -16.74 -3.14 42.21
C ALA A 241 -16.60 -1.62 42.19
N PHE A 242 -17.47 -0.92 41.45
CA PHE A 242 -17.56 0.55 41.36
C PHE A 242 -18.87 1.12 41.93
N ALA A 243 -19.95 0.34 41.97
CA ALA A 243 -21.28 0.87 42.32
C ALA A 243 -21.39 1.58 43.70
N LYS A 244 -20.59 1.16 44.69
CA LYS A 244 -20.55 1.77 46.04
C LYS A 244 -19.49 2.86 46.21
N LEU A 245 -18.83 3.31 45.14
CA LEU A 245 -17.87 4.42 45.22
C LEU A 245 -18.61 5.71 45.61
N PRO A 246 -18.28 6.38 46.72
CA PRO A 246 -18.94 7.63 47.09
C PRO A 246 -18.62 8.77 46.11
N VAL A 247 -19.52 9.75 46.00
CA VAL A 247 -19.28 10.98 45.23
C VAL A 247 -18.09 11.75 45.80
N GLY A 248 -17.29 12.36 44.93
CA GLY A 248 -16.06 13.08 45.30
C GLY A 248 -14.87 12.16 45.61
N LYS A 249 -15.00 10.85 45.37
CA LYS A 249 -13.93 9.86 45.54
C LYS A 249 -13.49 9.27 44.21
N THR A 250 -12.28 8.72 44.21
CA THR A 250 -11.68 8.03 43.07
C THR A 250 -11.39 6.58 43.42
N ARG A 251 -11.34 5.72 42.40
CA ARG A 251 -10.98 4.31 42.54
C ARG A 251 -10.19 3.84 41.33
N TYR A 252 -9.08 3.17 41.59
CA TYR A 252 -8.34 2.41 40.59
C TYR A 252 -9.17 1.19 40.15
N GLY A 253 -9.16 0.88 38.86
CA GLY A 253 -9.75 -0.34 38.33
C GLY A 253 -8.90 -0.94 37.22
N LEU A 254 -9.02 -2.26 37.08
CA LEU A 254 -8.39 -3.05 36.03
C LEU A 254 -9.48 -3.57 35.09
N MET A 255 -9.30 -3.37 33.78
CA MET A 255 -10.15 -3.93 32.74
C MET A 255 -9.49 -5.18 32.16
N LEU A 256 -10.27 -6.22 31.95
CA LEU A 256 -9.81 -7.44 31.28
C LEU A 256 -10.47 -7.57 29.91
N ARG A 257 -9.76 -8.23 29.01
CA ARG A 257 -10.34 -8.81 27.80
C ARG A 257 -11.23 -10.00 28.19
N GLU A 258 -12.05 -10.47 27.26
CA GLU A 258 -12.93 -11.64 27.48
C GLU A 258 -12.15 -12.92 27.83
N ASP A 259 -10.89 -13.03 27.40
CA ASP A 259 -9.98 -14.12 27.76
C ASP A 259 -9.29 -13.93 29.13
N SER A 260 -9.78 -12.99 29.94
CA SER A 260 -9.27 -12.65 31.28
C SER A 260 -7.86 -12.07 31.33
N MET A 261 -7.28 -11.68 30.19
CA MET A 261 -5.99 -10.98 30.16
C MET A 261 -6.18 -9.48 30.42
N ALA A 262 -5.24 -8.87 31.14
CA ALA A 262 -5.23 -7.44 31.38
C ALA A 262 -5.28 -6.66 30.06
N MET A 263 -6.22 -5.73 29.95
CA MET A 263 -6.41 -4.89 28.76
C MET A 263 -5.89 -3.49 29.00
N ASP A 264 -6.38 -2.85 30.06
CA ASP A 264 -6.14 -1.46 30.40
C ASP A 264 -6.43 -1.28 31.89
N ASP A 265 -5.93 -0.20 32.47
CA ASP A 265 -6.21 0.17 33.84
C ASP A 265 -6.29 1.68 34.02
N GLY A 266 -6.87 2.11 35.12
CA GLY A 266 -7.01 3.53 35.35
C GLY A 266 -7.71 3.89 36.63
N THR A 267 -7.72 5.18 36.93
CA THR A 267 -8.47 5.73 38.06
C THR A 267 -9.71 6.42 37.54
N THR A 268 -10.88 5.98 38.02
CA THR A 268 -12.16 6.63 37.74
C THR A 268 -12.57 7.51 38.92
N ALA A 269 -12.97 8.75 38.65
CA ALA A 269 -13.49 9.69 39.65
C ALA A 269 -15.01 9.76 39.58
N ARG A 270 -15.70 9.60 40.72
CA ARG A 270 -17.15 9.79 40.79
C ARG A 270 -17.47 11.25 41.07
N LEU A 271 -17.92 11.97 40.05
CA LEU A 271 -18.20 13.40 40.13
C LEU A 271 -19.61 13.72 40.67
N ALA A 272 -20.59 12.83 40.44
CA ALA A 272 -21.98 12.95 40.88
C ALA A 272 -22.60 11.58 41.25
#